data_AF-A0A4P6JVI2-F1
#
_entry.id   AF-A0A4P6JVI2-F1
#
_cell.length_a   1.000
_cell.length_b   1.000
_cell.length_c   1.000
_cell.angle_alpha   90.00
_cell.angle_beta   90.00
_cell.angle_gamma   90.00
#
_symmetry.space_group_name_H-M   'P 1'
#
loop_
_entity.id
_entity.type
_entity.pdbx_description
1 polymer ?
#
loop_
_entity_poly.entity_id
_entity_poly.type
_entity_poly.pdbx_seq_one_letter_code
_entity_poly.pdbx_strand_id
1 'polypeptide(L)'
;MAHLRINFVDVTCSATEDPMGSDTFYIAGAVTRSKGKAKGVLTSPIAITDGQTKTFSPDEAVVFDEDVSDGEIVTLVFHAYEEEVSKDWSGLRPKFLRQVQEKNGLDSENIQALLGSLVRMIDPDDRLGTLKVVIPVKGKPQENPVWKFAEKGLSVSSWDYAVNYRITRS
;
A
#
# COMPACT_ATOMS: atom_id res chain seq x y z
N MET A 1 9.82 -11.55 -21.92
CA MET A 1 9.86 -10.38 -21.01
C MET A 1 8.56 -9.65 -21.24
N ALA A 2 7.91 -9.22 -20.16
CA ALA A 2 6.73 -8.39 -20.21
C ALA A 2 6.94 -7.19 -19.31
N HIS A 3 6.40 -6.05 -19.74
CA HIS A 3 6.40 -4.84 -18.95
C HIS A 3 5.20 -4.86 -18.00
N LEU A 4 5.45 -4.78 -16.69
CA LEU A 4 4.42 -4.83 -15.68
C LEU A 4 4.39 -3.49 -14.93
N ARG A 5 3.22 -2.85 -14.94
CA ARG A 5 2.96 -1.65 -14.18
C ARG A 5 1.81 -1.87 -13.22
N ILE A 6 2.00 -1.43 -11.98
CA ILE A 6 1.05 -1.53 -10.89
C ILE A 6 0.92 -0.14 -10.28
N ASN A 7 -0.31 0.34 -10.17
CA ASN A 7 -0.57 1.62 -9.52
C ASN A 7 -1.82 1.57 -8.65
N PHE A 8 -1.79 2.27 -7.53
CA PHE A 8 -3.01 2.64 -6.83
C PHE A 8 -3.80 3.62 -7.70
N VAL A 9 -5.13 3.54 -7.64
CA VAL A 9 -6.04 4.41 -8.39
C VAL A 9 -6.67 5.39 -7.42
N ASP A 10 -7.40 4.87 -6.46
CA ASP A 10 -8.10 5.65 -5.44
C ASP A 10 -8.34 4.81 -4.18
N VAL A 11 -8.69 5.50 -3.11
CA VAL A 11 -9.24 4.96 -1.88
C VAL A 11 -10.63 5.53 -1.68
N THR A 12 -11.59 4.67 -1.35
CA THR A 12 -12.94 5.06 -0.95
C THR A 12 -13.15 4.72 0.51
N CYS A 13 -13.62 5.69 1.28
CA CYS A 13 -14.08 5.50 2.65
C CYS A 13 -15.62 5.51 2.64
N SER A 14 -16.24 4.41 3.06
CA SER A 14 -17.70 4.31 3.18
C SER A 14 -18.18 4.69 4.58
N ALA A 15 -17.33 4.49 5.59
CA ALA A 15 -17.54 4.85 6.99
C ALA A 15 -16.17 5.08 7.66
N THR A 16 -16.02 6.17 8.41
CA THR A 16 -14.88 6.53 9.28
C THR A 16 -15.20 6.25 10.74
N GLU A 17 -14.15 6.16 11.57
CA GLU A 17 -14.30 6.06 13.02
C GLU A 17 -14.85 7.37 13.62
N ASP A 18 -14.45 8.52 13.08
CA ASP A 18 -14.92 9.83 13.53
C ASP A 18 -15.83 10.49 12.47
N PRO A 19 -17.17 10.51 12.66
CA PRO A 19 -18.08 11.20 11.74
C PRO A 19 -18.00 12.73 11.84
N MET A 20 -17.27 13.29 12.82
CA MET A 20 -17.07 14.73 12.98
C MET A 20 -15.67 15.23 12.56
N GLY A 21 -14.73 14.31 12.32
CA GLY A 21 -13.34 14.57 11.92
C GLY A 21 -13.00 14.04 10.54
N SER A 22 -11.78 14.29 10.06
CA SER A 22 -11.22 13.60 8.90
C SER A 22 -10.16 12.61 9.34
N ASP A 23 -10.40 11.33 9.08
CA ASP A 23 -9.39 10.29 9.16
C ASP A 23 -8.26 10.61 8.18
N THR A 24 -7.08 10.09 8.48
CA THR A 24 -5.91 10.29 7.64
C THR A 24 -5.37 8.94 7.21
N PHE A 25 -5.53 8.65 5.93
CA PHE A 25 -5.22 7.36 5.33
C PHE A 25 -3.86 7.36 4.64
N TYR A 26 -3.06 6.33 4.85
CA TYR A 26 -1.87 6.08 4.05
C TYR A 26 -1.56 4.58 3.89
N ILE A 27 -0.71 4.28 2.91
CA ILE A 27 -0.27 2.92 2.62
C ILE A 27 1.24 2.84 2.76
N ALA A 28 1.70 1.88 3.56
CA ALA A 28 3.11 1.50 3.65
C ALA A 28 3.29 0.05 3.21
N GLY A 29 4.37 -0.24 2.51
CA GLY A 29 4.65 -1.61 2.12
C GLY A 29 5.83 -1.77 1.17
N ALA A 30 5.85 -2.90 0.47
CA ALA A 30 6.90 -3.23 -0.45
C ALA A 30 6.40 -4.09 -1.62
N VAL A 31 7.07 -3.92 -2.76
CA VAL A 31 6.97 -4.80 -3.92
C VAL A 31 8.28 -5.57 -4.05
N THR A 32 8.19 -6.89 -4.19
CA THR A 32 9.38 -7.73 -4.35
C THR A 32 9.28 -8.65 -5.54
N ARG A 33 10.47 -8.99 -6.06
CA ARG A 33 10.66 -9.88 -7.20
C ARG A 33 11.43 -11.09 -6.73
N SER A 34 11.11 -12.27 -7.25
CA SER A 34 11.86 -13.49 -6.95
C SER A 34 13.34 -13.41 -7.35
N LYS A 35 13.72 -12.51 -8.27
CA LYS A 35 15.10 -12.31 -8.74
C LYS A 35 15.54 -10.83 -8.74
N GLY A 36 14.97 -10.00 -7.87
CA GLY A 36 15.23 -8.55 -7.87
C GLY A 36 15.32 -7.92 -6.49
N LYS A 37 15.51 -6.60 -6.48
CA LYS A 37 15.49 -5.79 -5.26
C LYS A 37 14.06 -5.57 -4.80
N ALA A 38 13.89 -5.41 -3.50
CA ALA A 38 12.63 -4.90 -2.96
C ALA A 38 12.50 -3.40 -3.27
N LYS A 39 11.29 -2.97 -3.61
CA LYS A 39 10.94 -1.56 -3.76
C LYS A 39 9.98 -1.19 -2.63
N GLY A 40 10.39 -0.23 -1.79
CA GLY A 40 9.51 0.33 -0.77
C GLY A 40 8.40 1.16 -1.38
N VAL A 41 7.26 1.16 -0.71
CA VAL A 41 6.09 1.97 -1.02
C VAL A 41 5.67 2.67 0.26
N LEU A 42 5.59 3.99 0.22
CA LEU A 42 4.97 4.81 1.26
C LEU A 42 4.29 5.99 0.57
N THR A 43 2.97 6.05 0.69
CA THR A 43 2.18 7.17 0.17
C THR A 43 2.19 8.33 1.16
N SER A 44 1.98 9.54 0.66
CA SER A 44 1.62 10.67 1.51
C SER A 44 0.27 10.40 2.18
N PRO A 45 0.04 10.94 3.38
CA PRO A 45 -1.26 10.84 4.04
C PRO A 45 -2.35 11.57 3.27
N ILE A 46 -3.55 11.01 3.27
CA ILE A 46 -4.73 11.53 2.63
C ILE A 46 -5.79 11.76 3.69
N ALA A 47 -6.18 13.02 3.90
CA ALA A 47 -7.36 13.33 4.68
C ALA A 47 -8.62 12.86 3.92
N ILE A 48 -9.42 12.01 4.56
CA ILE A 48 -10.60 11.37 3.98
C ILE A 48 -11.72 11.27 5.02
N THR A 49 -12.97 11.41 4.59
CA THR A 49 -14.15 11.31 5.45
C THR A 49 -15.18 10.35 4.83
N ASP A 50 -16.26 10.10 5.54
CA ASP A 50 -17.42 9.34 5.08
C ASP A 50 -17.86 9.66 3.65
N GLY A 51 -18.02 8.60 2.86
CA GLY A 51 -18.51 8.64 1.48
C GLY A 51 -17.53 9.26 0.48
N GLN A 52 -16.32 9.61 0.89
CA GLN A 52 -15.34 10.21 -0.01
C GLN A 52 -14.54 9.16 -0.77
N THR A 53 -14.21 9.51 -2.01
CA THR A 53 -13.18 8.84 -2.82
C THR A 53 -12.06 9.83 -3.09
N LYS A 54 -10.82 9.41 -2.83
CA LYS A 54 -9.60 10.22 -3.02
C LYS A 54 -8.60 9.49 -3.88
N THR A 55 -7.93 10.21 -4.76
CA THR A 55 -6.85 9.68 -5.60
C THR A 55 -5.50 9.88 -4.92
N PHE A 56 -4.57 8.97 -5.17
CA PHE A 56 -3.19 9.12 -4.73
C PHE A 56 -2.44 10.14 -5.58
N SER A 57 -1.41 10.77 -5.01
CA SER A 57 -0.48 11.63 -5.75
C SER A 57 0.12 10.87 -6.94
N PRO A 58 0.22 11.47 -8.16
CA PRO A 58 0.70 10.75 -9.35
C PRO A 58 2.07 10.06 -9.16
N ASP A 59 2.98 10.71 -8.45
CA ASP A 59 4.34 10.20 -8.18
C ASP A 59 4.39 9.05 -7.16
N GLU A 60 3.28 8.81 -6.45
CA GLU A 60 3.16 7.81 -5.39
C GLU A 60 2.17 6.71 -5.75
N ALA A 61 1.29 6.99 -6.71
CA ALA A 61 0.32 6.06 -7.23
C ALA A 61 1.03 4.88 -7.92
N VAL A 62 2.14 5.11 -8.63
CA VAL A 62 2.88 4.07 -9.34
C VAL A 62 3.83 3.31 -8.40
N VAL A 63 3.37 2.17 -7.90
CA VAL A 63 4.13 1.36 -6.94
C VAL A 63 5.13 0.42 -7.62
N PHE A 64 4.88 0.02 -8.87
CA PHE A 64 5.77 -0.83 -9.66
C PHE A 64 5.63 -0.48 -11.14
N ASP A 65 6.74 -0.39 -11.86
CA ASP A 65 6.78 -0.03 -13.29
C ASP A 65 8.11 -0.51 -13.89
N GLU A 66 8.18 -1.80 -14.23
CA GLU A 66 9.43 -2.45 -14.64
C GLU A 66 9.20 -3.58 -15.65
N ASP A 67 10.25 -3.90 -16.41
CA ASP A 67 10.32 -5.12 -17.22
C ASP A 67 10.62 -6.33 -16.33
N VAL A 68 9.81 -7.38 -16.52
CA VAL A 68 9.87 -8.60 -15.73
C VAL A 68 10.00 -9.82 -16.65
N SER A 69 10.88 -10.76 -16.26
CA SER A 69 11.11 -12.00 -17.01
C SER A 69 9.91 -12.95 -16.88
N ASP A 70 9.62 -13.74 -17.92
CA ASP A 70 8.39 -14.56 -18.04
C ASP A 70 8.26 -15.71 -17.01
N GLY A 71 9.24 -15.87 -16.11
CA GLY A 71 9.24 -16.83 -15.00
C GLY A 71 9.55 -16.20 -13.63
N GLU A 72 9.60 -14.87 -13.54
CA GLU A 72 9.66 -14.17 -12.27
C GLU A 72 8.26 -14.02 -11.66
N ILE A 73 8.23 -13.81 -10.35
CA ILE A 73 7.02 -13.55 -9.59
C ILE A 73 7.18 -12.19 -8.93
N VAL A 74 6.15 -11.36 -9.04
CA VAL A 74 6.05 -10.09 -8.31
C VAL A 74 5.12 -10.29 -7.12
N THR A 75 5.58 -9.97 -5.92
CA THR A 75 4.78 -10.05 -4.69
C THR A 75 4.57 -8.64 -4.13
N LEU A 76 3.32 -8.31 -3.80
CA LEU A 76 2.99 -7.09 -3.07
C LEU A 76 2.68 -7.44 -1.63
N VAL A 77 3.25 -6.68 -0.70
CA VAL A 77 2.90 -6.69 0.72
C VAL A 77 2.64 -5.25 1.14
N PHE A 78 1.38 -4.89 1.31
CA PHE A 78 0.95 -3.55 1.69
C PHE A 78 0.12 -3.58 2.96
N HIS A 79 0.26 -2.53 3.76
CA HIS A 79 -0.52 -2.27 4.95
C HIS A 79 -1.13 -0.87 4.83
N ALA A 80 -2.41 -0.79 5.19
CA ALA A 80 -3.14 0.46 5.25
C ALA A 80 -3.22 0.88 6.71
N TYR A 81 -3.03 2.18 6.94
CA TYR A 81 -2.97 2.76 8.26
C TYR A 81 -3.78 4.03 8.33
N GLU A 82 -4.19 4.32 9.55
CA GLU A 82 -4.66 5.62 9.98
C GLU A 82 -3.60 6.30 10.87
N GLU A 83 -3.41 7.61 10.74
CA GLU A 83 -2.51 8.36 11.61
C GLU A 83 -2.85 9.85 11.72
N GLU A 84 -2.73 10.39 12.93
CA GLU A 84 -2.88 11.82 13.18
C GLU A 84 -1.86 12.68 12.39
N VAL A 85 -2.31 13.85 11.88
CA VAL A 85 -1.66 14.69 10.84
C VAL A 85 -0.29 15.31 11.22
N SER A 86 0.31 14.94 12.35
CA SER A 86 1.35 15.72 13.05
C SER A 86 2.82 15.26 12.86
N LYS A 87 3.13 14.32 11.94
CA LYS A 87 4.52 13.86 11.69
C LYS A 87 5.25 14.57 10.55
N ASP A 88 6.60 14.56 10.64
CA ASP A 88 7.50 14.97 9.54
C ASP A 88 7.68 13.86 8.49
N TRP A 89 6.73 13.79 7.56
CA TRP A 89 6.76 12.87 6.43
C TRP A 89 7.96 13.06 5.49
N SER A 90 8.52 14.27 5.44
CA SER A 90 9.63 14.59 4.53
C SER A 90 10.92 13.87 4.90
N GLY A 91 11.17 13.67 6.20
CA GLY A 91 12.28 12.86 6.70
C GLY A 91 11.95 11.36 6.78
N LEU A 92 10.72 11.01 7.16
CA LEU A 92 10.30 9.62 7.35
C LEU A 92 10.29 8.83 6.03
N ARG A 93 9.73 9.41 4.96
CA ARG A 93 9.54 8.69 3.70
C ARG A 93 10.85 8.25 3.05
N PRO A 94 11.86 9.10 2.85
CA PRO A 94 13.14 8.65 2.29
C PRO A 94 13.81 7.59 3.14
N LYS A 95 13.72 7.69 4.47
CA LYS A 95 14.30 6.73 5.41
C LYS A 95 13.61 5.37 5.33
N PHE A 96 12.28 5.34 5.24
CA PHE A 96 11.49 4.12 5.05
C PHE A 96 11.87 3.42 3.73
N LEU A 97 11.80 4.17 2.61
CA LEU A 97 12.07 3.63 1.28
C LEU A 97 13.48 3.06 1.17
N ARG A 98 14.48 3.76 1.72
CA ARG A 98 15.88 3.29 1.75
C ARG A 98 16.03 1.98 2.51
N GLN A 99 15.42 1.84 3.69
CA GLN A 99 15.54 0.62 4.49
C GLN A 99 14.88 -0.60 3.84
N VAL A 100 13.77 -0.42 3.11
CA VAL A 100 13.20 -1.50 2.31
C VAL A 100 14.16 -1.91 1.20
N GLN A 101 14.74 -0.93 0.49
CA GLN A 101 15.59 -1.18 -0.67
C GLN A 101 16.96 -1.79 -0.31
N GLU A 102 17.47 -1.54 0.90
CA GLU A 102 18.69 -2.18 1.43
C GLU A 102 18.51 -3.70 1.67
N LYS A 103 17.27 -4.18 1.74
CA LYS A 103 16.94 -5.58 2.03
C LYS A 103 16.58 -6.34 0.75
N ASN A 104 17.61 -6.71 -0.02
CA ASN A 104 17.45 -7.49 -1.24
C ASN A 104 17.13 -8.96 -0.97
N GLY A 105 16.36 -9.59 -1.86
CA GLY A 105 16.14 -11.03 -1.85
C GLY A 105 15.26 -11.55 -0.71
N LEU A 106 14.52 -10.68 -0.02
CA LEU A 106 13.58 -11.10 1.00
C LEU A 106 12.34 -11.76 0.36
N ASP A 107 11.93 -12.88 0.93
CA ASP A 107 10.62 -13.46 0.68
C ASP A 107 9.50 -12.64 1.36
N SER A 108 8.26 -13.00 1.06
CA SER A 108 7.06 -12.33 1.54
C SER A 108 6.91 -12.28 3.07
N GLU A 109 7.45 -13.24 3.81
CA GLU A 109 7.34 -13.29 5.27
C GLU A 109 8.36 -12.35 5.91
N ASN A 110 9.60 -12.39 5.41
CA ASN A 110 10.66 -11.50 5.85
C ASN A 110 10.37 -10.03 5.53
N ILE A 111 9.70 -9.74 4.40
CA ILE A 111 9.20 -8.40 4.08
C ILE A 111 8.16 -7.95 5.10
N GLN A 112 7.21 -8.82 5.45
CA GLN A 112 6.16 -8.48 6.40
C GLN A 112 6.74 -8.15 7.79
N ALA A 113 7.73 -8.92 8.25
CA ALA A 113 8.45 -8.63 9.49
C ALA A 113 9.22 -7.30 9.42
N LEU A 114 9.90 -7.04 8.29
CA LEU A 114 10.59 -5.77 8.06
C LEU A 114 9.61 -4.60 8.12
N LEU A 115 8.49 -4.67 7.40
CA LEU A 115 7.46 -3.63 7.38
C LEU A 115 6.91 -3.37 8.79
N GLY A 116 6.63 -4.42 9.57
CA GLY A 116 6.20 -4.27 10.96
C GLY A 116 7.21 -3.50 11.83
N SER A 117 8.51 -3.68 11.59
CA SER A 117 9.55 -2.89 12.27
C SER A 117 9.63 -1.45 11.75
N LEU A 118 9.55 -1.25 10.44
CA LEU A 118 9.70 0.06 9.83
C LEU A 118 8.52 0.99 10.13
N VAL A 119 7.31 0.45 10.15
CA VAL A 119 6.10 1.23 10.42
C VAL A 119 6.04 1.68 11.89
N ARG A 120 6.66 0.95 12.84
CA ARG A 120 6.83 1.47 14.21
C ARG A 120 7.67 2.75 14.30
N MET A 121 8.48 3.07 13.28
CA MET A 121 9.15 4.39 13.21
C MET A 121 8.21 5.51 12.77
N ILE A 122 7.15 5.15 12.03
CA ILE A 122 6.12 6.08 11.59
C ILE A 122 5.17 6.37 12.75
N ASP A 123 4.95 5.38 13.63
CA ASP A 123 4.08 5.46 14.82
C ASP A 123 2.60 5.58 14.41
N PRO A 124 2.07 4.61 13.62
CA PRO A 124 0.67 4.59 13.23
C PRO A 124 -0.21 4.40 14.45
N ASP A 125 -1.44 4.92 14.35
CA ASP A 125 -2.46 4.63 15.36
C ASP A 125 -2.99 3.21 15.15
N ASP A 126 -3.77 3.01 14.09
CA ASP A 126 -4.36 1.72 13.76
C ASP A 126 -3.97 1.20 12.38
N ARG A 127 -3.78 -0.13 12.32
CA ARG A 127 -3.61 -0.85 11.06
C ARG A 127 -4.96 -1.36 10.56
N LEU A 128 -5.52 -0.65 9.59
CA LEU A 128 -6.80 -0.94 8.95
C LEU A 128 -6.79 -2.24 8.15
N GLY A 129 -5.67 -2.60 7.50
CA GLY A 129 -5.67 -3.77 6.63
C GLY A 129 -4.31 -4.25 6.19
N THR A 130 -4.28 -5.48 5.64
CA THR A 130 -3.12 -6.01 4.93
C THR A 130 -3.52 -6.58 3.57
N LEU A 131 -2.78 -6.22 2.52
CA LEU A 131 -2.81 -6.86 1.21
C LEU A 131 -1.52 -7.66 1.02
N LYS A 132 -1.67 -8.96 0.78
CA LYS A 132 -0.58 -9.83 0.35
C LYS A 132 -1.02 -10.54 -0.91
N VAL A 133 -0.43 -10.18 -2.05
CA VAL A 133 -0.81 -10.75 -3.35
C VAL A 133 0.41 -11.11 -4.18
N VAL A 134 0.32 -12.26 -4.84
CA VAL A 134 1.28 -12.72 -5.83
C VAL A 134 0.73 -12.42 -7.21
N ILE A 135 1.47 -11.61 -7.97
CA ILE A 135 1.10 -11.19 -9.32
C ILE A 135 1.94 -11.98 -10.33
N PRO A 136 1.32 -12.86 -11.12
CA PRO A 136 2.00 -13.52 -12.22
C PRO A 136 2.28 -12.52 -13.34
N VAL A 137 3.46 -12.67 -13.95
CA VAL A 137 3.88 -11.86 -15.12
C VAL A 137 2.95 -12.09 -16.30
N LYS A 138 2.45 -13.32 -16.47
CA LYS A 138 1.42 -13.65 -17.47
C LYS A 138 0.03 -13.47 -16.87
N GLY A 139 -0.85 -12.80 -17.60
CA GLY A 139 -2.22 -12.53 -17.16
C GLY A 139 -2.98 -11.70 -18.18
N LYS A 140 -4.14 -11.17 -17.77
CA LYS A 140 -4.89 -10.23 -18.60
C LYS A 140 -4.07 -8.95 -18.85
N PRO A 141 -4.22 -8.28 -20.01
CA PRO A 141 -3.53 -7.02 -20.29
C PRO A 141 -3.80 -5.95 -19.24
N GLN A 142 -5.00 -5.96 -18.64
CA GLN A 142 -5.37 -5.07 -17.56
C GLN A 142 -6.27 -5.79 -16.55
N GLU A 143 -6.04 -5.51 -15.26
CA GLU A 143 -6.89 -5.92 -14.14
C GLU A 143 -7.08 -4.72 -13.21
N ASN A 144 -8.28 -4.59 -12.60
CA ASN A 144 -8.57 -3.55 -11.61
C ASN A 144 -9.10 -4.20 -10.32
N PRO A 145 -8.25 -4.86 -9.51
CA PRO A 145 -8.70 -5.49 -8.28
C PRO A 145 -9.03 -4.44 -7.21
N VAL A 146 -9.81 -4.87 -6.22
CA VAL A 146 -10.20 -4.04 -5.08
C VAL A 146 -9.70 -4.70 -3.80
N TRP A 147 -8.95 -3.95 -3.01
CA TRP A 147 -8.56 -4.35 -1.67
C TRP A 147 -9.51 -3.72 -0.66
N LYS A 148 -10.39 -4.55 -0.08
CA LYS A 148 -11.40 -4.12 0.89
C LYS A 148 -10.99 -4.53 2.29
N PHE A 149 -11.22 -3.66 3.26
CA PHE A 149 -10.99 -3.93 4.67
C PHE A 149 -11.95 -3.06 5.47
N ALA A 150 -12.57 -3.67 6.48
CA ALA A 150 -13.54 -3.01 7.34
C ALA A 150 -13.49 -3.61 8.74
N GLU A 151 -13.80 -2.81 9.74
CA GLU A 151 -14.07 -3.24 11.11
C GLU A 151 -15.52 -2.95 11.46
N LYS A 152 -16.19 -3.98 11.97
CA LYS A 152 -17.58 -3.90 12.42
C LYS A 152 -17.62 -4.09 13.93
N GLY A 153 -17.37 -3.00 14.67
CA GLY A 153 -17.47 -2.99 16.13
C GLY A 153 -18.92 -2.93 16.64
N LEU A 154 -19.18 -3.50 17.83
CA LEU A 154 -20.42 -3.32 18.61
C LEU A 154 -20.39 -2.01 19.45
N SER A 155 -19.30 -1.23 19.42
CA SER A 155 -19.18 0.06 20.11
C SER A 155 -18.21 1.02 19.40
N VAL A 156 -18.71 2.23 19.11
CA VAL A 156 -18.08 3.53 18.75
C VAL A 156 -17.04 3.67 17.63
N SER A 157 -16.29 2.65 17.22
CA SER A 157 -15.43 2.74 16.02
C SER A 157 -15.84 1.71 14.97
N SER A 158 -16.14 2.18 13.76
CA SER A 158 -16.37 1.33 12.60
C SER A 158 -15.80 2.02 11.38
N TRP A 159 -14.93 1.34 10.65
CA TRP A 159 -14.40 1.85 9.39
C TRP A 159 -14.63 0.87 8.24
N ASP A 160 -14.79 1.39 7.03
CA ASP A 160 -14.96 0.60 5.80
C ASP A 160 -14.25 1.28 4.63
N TYR A 161 -13.12 0.69 4.23
CA TYR A 161 -12.24 1.20 3.21
C TYR A 161 -12.11 0.23 2.03
N ALA A 162 -12.00 0.81 0.83
CA ALA A 162 -11.71 0.10 -0.39
C ALA A 162 -10.63 0.84 -1.19
N VAL A 163 -9.50 0.17 -1.42
CA VAL A 163 -8.42 0.67 -2.30
C VAL A 163 -8.54 -0.01 -3.66
N ASN A 164 -8.76 0.80 -4.70
CA ASN A 164 -8.71 0.36 -6.08
C ASN A 164 -7.26 0.44 -6.56
N TYR A 165 -6.77 -0.63 -7.17
CA TYR A 165 -5.46 -0.64 -7.83
C TYR A 165 -5.57 -1.26 -9.21
N ARG A 166 -4.61 -0.94 -10.07
CA ARG A 166 -4.55 -1.41 -11.45
C ARG A 166 -3.26 -2.17 -11.68
N ILE A 167 -3.39 -3.26 -12.43
CA ILE A 167 -2.27 -4.04 -12.97
C ILE A 167 -2.37 -3.98 -14.48
N THR A 168 -1.32 -3.50 -15.15
CA THR A 168 -1.20 -3.48 -16.63
C THR A 168 0.01 -4.29 -17.08
N ARG A 169 -0.16 -5.05 -18.16
CA ARG A 169 0.86 -5.90 -18.78
C ARG A 169 0.96 -5.58 -20.27
N SER A 170 2.17 -5.29 -20.76
CA SER A 170 2.45 -5.02 -22.19
C SER A 170 3.72 -5.68 -22.68
#